data_AF-A0A3B9YHL3-F1
#
_entry.id   AF-A0A3B9YHL3-F1
#
_cell.length_a   1.000
_cell.length_b   1.000
_cell.length_c   1.000
_cell.angle_alpha   90.00
_cell.angle_beta   90.00
_cell.angle_gamma   90.00
#
_symmetry.space_group_name_H-M   'P 1'
#
loop_
_entity.id
_entity.type
_entity.pdbx_description
1 polymer ?
#
loop_
_entity_poly.entity_id
_entity_poly.type
_entity_poly.pdbx_seq_one_letter_code
_entity_poly.pdbx_strand_id
1 'polypeptide(L)'
;MSTPWGSFSYQYDGMNRLIQLVSPSGTFAFEYDLLGQQTLLRYPNGIEAGYGYDAAGQSTAVYHALGSYVVAYATYAYDNAGNRLSKYDLSGAHLYVYDVLHRLTVAVNLGPDGPVGAVETFEHDKAGNRIADSSGTVFDYDYANRIQWDNFYTYEHDANGNRISATGKLTGQTTSYVYDSENRRVEAHLPDGAVWTYKYDAKGRRVEKSLTGDASKTLRYVYDNEDVLAILDGSNNLLALFTHGPGLGRPLAMRQGTTDYYYHADALGSVVALTNSSGSVVESYEYTAYGRPFVRDGMGTLRGMSVVGNPFMYGGTERDPETGQNHMGHREQDPDAGTFMQEDPIGFAGGDVNLFAFAAESPTNLIDPLGLSWKESRQMLWEWASGTGHRSRTFGSGSNQVFDLRFAPGVHRAREAFYSKNVGMQCGEYDPLTNYRAGFGLEGLWQAGSNSTRQFVGNYRIDIIPNPDNTLTFTLTNTTSMTSLLYGYGPSWNRDSFRFGGNMTQVYTWMEPMRR
;
A
#
# COMPACT_ATOMS: atom_id res chain seq x y z
N MET A 1 -19.50 3.35 12.36
CA MET A 1 -20.02 2.45 11.31
C MET A 1 -20.79 1.32 11.97
N SER A 2 -21.94 0.93 11.43
CA SER A 2 -22.68 -0.26 11.90
C SER A 2 -22.81 -1.26 10.76
N THR A 3 -22.53 -2.51 11.04
CA THR A 3 -22.61 -3.63 10.09
C THR A 3 -23.54 -4.71 10.66
N PRO A 4 -23.98 -5.70 9.86
CA PRO A 4 -24.73 -6.85 10.37
C PRO A 4 -23.98 -7.68 11.41
N TRP A 5 -22.65 -7.53 11.51
CA TRP A 5 -21.76 -8.33 12.36
C TRP A 5 -21.21 -7.56 13.56
N GLY A 6 -21.59 -6.29 13.70
CA GLY A 6 -21.25 -5.46 14.85
C GLY A 6 -21.08 -3.98 14.52
N SER A 7 -20.74 -3.22 15.57
CA SER A 7 -20.54 -1.77 15.46
C SER A 7 -19.08 -1.40 15.63
N PHE A 8 -18.66 -0.41 14.85
CA PHE A 8 -17.36 0.23 14.93
C PHE A 8 -17.55 1.70 15.31
N SER A 9 -16.88 2.15 16.37
CA SER A 9 -16.88 3.57 16.75
C SER A 9 -15.46 4.10 16.85
N TYR A 10 -15.26 5.30 16.31
CA TYR A 10 -13.96 5.95 16.18
C TYR A 10 -13.98 7.24 17.01
N GLN A 11 -12.92 7.48 17.77
CA GLN A 11 -12.69 8.75 18.44
C GLN A 11 -11.38 9.36 17.94
N TYR A 12 -11.39 10.67 17.75
CA TYR A 12 -10.26 11.42 17.22
C TYR A 12 -9.84 12.50 18.19
N ASP A 13 -8.56 12.85 18.18
CA ASP A 13 -8.06 14.03 18.89
C ASP A 13 -8.35 15.34 18.11
N GLY A 14 -7.93 16.48 18.68
CA GLY A 14 -8.10 17.79 18.05
C GLY A 14 -7.33 17.99 16.73
N MET A 15 -6.46 17.05 16.35
CA MET A 15 -5.73 17.03 15.08
C MET A 15 -6.33 16.02 14.07
N ASN A 16 -7.54 15.50 14.35
CA ASN A 16 -8.21 14.47 13.56
C ASN A 16 -7.43 13.15 13.43
N ARG A 17 -6.59 12.80 14.41
CA ARG A 17 -5.89 11.51 14.47
C ARG A 17 -6.70 10.52 15.30
N LEU A 18 -6.79 9.27 14.85
CA LEU A 18 -7.58 8.23 15.51
C LEU A 18 -6.96 7.86 16.86
N ILE A 19 -7.60 8.16 17.98
CA ILE A 19 -7.08 7.83 19.32
C ILE A 19 -7.79 6.63 19.95
N GLN A 20 -8.98 6.27 19.48
CA GLN A 20 -9.69 5.08 19.93
C GLN A 20 -10.54 4.47 18.82
N LEU A 21 -10.47 3.14 18.70
CA LEU A 21 -11.33 2.33 17.85
C LEU A 21 -11.98 1.25 18.70
N VAL A 22 -13.30 1.31 18.84
CA VAL A 22 -14.09 0.21 19.41
C VAL A 22 -14.62 -0.61 18.25
N SER A 23 -14.25 -1.89 18.19
CA SER A 23 -14.77 -2.85 17.22
C SER A 23 -15.40 -4.04 17.94
N PRO A 24 -16.02 -4.99 17.22
CA PRO A 24 -16.49 -6.21 17.84
C PRO A 24 -15.38 -6.95 18.60
N SER A 25 -14.15 -6.96 18.09
CA SER A 25 -12.96 -7.56 18.72
C SER A 25 -12.43 -6.79 19.93
N GLY A 26 -13.04 -5.66 20.30
CA GLY A 26 -12.72 -4.89 21.50
C GLY A 26 -12.22 -3.47 21.20
N THR A 27 -11.64 -2.83 22.22
CA THR A 27 -11.17 -1.44 22.12
C THR A 27 -9.67 -1.36 21.89
N PHE A 28 -9.28 -0.72 20.79
CA PHE A 28 -7.93 -0.31 20.49
C PHE A 28 -7.74 1.17 20.85
N ALA A 29 -6.59 1.51 21.40
CA ALA A 29 -6.23 2.90 21.69
C ALA A 29 -4.87 3.24 21.09
N PHE A 30 -4.76 4.45 20.56
CA PHE A 30 -3.57 4.92 19.84
C PHE A 30 -3.04 6.19 20.50
N GLU A 31 -1.73 6.33 20.56
CA GLU A 31 -1.04 7.54 21.00
C GLU A 31 -0.06 7.99 19.92
N TYR A 32 0.17 9.31 19.86
CA TYR A 32 1.02 9.93 18.84
C TYR A 32 1.97 10.93 19.46
N ASP A 33 3.12 11.12 18.83
CA ASP A 33 4.03 12.22 19.14
C ASP A 33 3.52 13.58 18.60
N LEU A 34 4.31 14.63 18.82
CA LEU A 34 4.03 15.98 18.33
C LEU A 34 4.13 16.12 16.79
N LEU A 35 4.77 15.16 16.11
CA LEU A 35 4.91 15.11 14.66
C LEU A 35 3.79 14.30 13.98
N GLY A 36 2.87 13.71 14.75
CA GLY A 36 1.79 12.89 14.20
C GLY A 36 2.14 11.43 13.99
N GLN A 37 3.29 10.97 14.47
CA GLN A 37 3.73 9.58 14.35
C GLN A 37 3.16 8.78 15.50
N GLN A 38 2.63 7.59 15.22
CA GLN A 38 2.03 6.73 16.24
C GLN A 38 3.11 6.18 17.16
N THR A 39 3.08 6.50 18.46
CA THR A 39 4.08 6.03 19.43
C THR A 39 3.60 4.82 20.21
N LEU A 40 2.28 4.62 20.31
CA LEU A 40 1.69 3.49 21.03
C LEU A 40 0.40 3.00 20.38
N LEU A 41 0.19 1.69 20.42
CA LEU A 41 -1.08 1.03 20.15
C LEU A 41 -1.37 0.01 21.27
N ARG A 42 -2.53 0.12 21.91
CA ARG A 42 -3.00 -0.80 22.95
C ARG A 42 -4.04 -1.74 22.36
N TYR A 43 -3.84 -3.04 22.50
CA TYR A 43 -4.76 -4.08 22.02
C TYR A 43 -5.76 -4.48 23.11
N PRO A 44 -6.96 -4.98 22.73
CA PRO A 44 -7.96 -5.46 23.68
C PRO A 44 -7.50 -6.63 24.57
N ASN A 45 -6.54 -7.44 24.12
CA ASN A 45 -5.97 -8.55 24.90
C ASN A 45 -4.84 -8.10 25.86
N GLY A 46 -4.63 -6.80 26.03
CA GLY A 46 -3.65 -6.22 26.95
C GLY A 46 -2.24 -6.08 26.39
N ILE A 47 -1.99 -6.53 25.15
CA ILE A 47 -0.72 -6.27 24.48
C ILE A 47 -0.59 -4.78 24.16
N GLU A 48 0.62 -4.26 24.30
CA GLU A 48 1.00 -2.92 23.87
C GLU A 48 2.05 -3.02 22.75
N ALA A 49 1.83 -2.27 21.67
CA ALA A 49 2.80 -2.03 20.62
C ALA A 49 3.40 -0.63 20.75
N GLY A 50 4.69 -0.55 21.07
CA GLY A 50 5.46 0.70 21.10
C GLY A 50 6.23 0.91 19.80
N TYR A 51 6.33 2.17 19.38
CA TYR A 51 7.01 2.57 18.14
C TYR A 51 8.05 3.65 18.42
N GLY A 52 9.27 3.44 17.92
CA GLY A 52 10.37 4.40 17.99
C GLY A 52 10.67 5.01 16.63
N TYR A 53 11.04 6.28 16.60
CA TYR A 53 11.41 7.00 15.38
C TYR A 53 12.72 7.76 15.55
N ASP A 54 13.46 7.92 14.46
CA ASP A 54 14.57 8.86 14.40
C ASP A 54 14.10 10.29 14.05
N ALA A 55 15.04 11.23 13.97
CA ALA A 55 14.73 12.62 13.62
C ALA A 55 14.25 12.81 12.17
N ALA A 56 14.45 11.82 11.29
CA ALA A 56 13.96 11.82 9.91
C ALA A 56 12.56 11.19 9.79
N GLY A 57 11.99 10.69 10.89
CA GLY A 57 10.68 10.03 10.93
C GLY A 57 10.69 8.62 10.36
N GLN A 58 11.85 7.96 10.42
CA GLN A 58 12.03 6.54 10.09
C GLN A 58 11.85 5.70 11.35
N SER A 59 11.19 4.55 11.22
CA SER A 59 10.94 3.65 12.34
C SER A 59 12.25 3.02 12.81
N THR A 60 12.67 3.28 14.04
CA THR A 60 13.87 2.68 14.66
C THR A 60 13.54 1.45 15.51
N ALA A 61 12.30 1.33 15.97
CA ALA A 61 11.85 0.18 16.73
C ALA A 61 10.34 -0.04 16.61
N VAL A 62 9.93 -1.31 16.59
CA VAL A 62 8.56 -1.75 16.83
C VAL A 62 8.61 -2.86 17.87
N TYR A 63 7.81 -2.76 18.93
CA TYR A 63 7.87 -3.69 20.06
C TYR A 63 6.47 -4.04 20.55
N HIS A 64 6.11 -5.32 20.56
CA HIS A 64 4.81 -5.84 21.00
C HIS A 64 5.01 -6.71 22.25
N ALA A 65 4.36 -6.35 23.37
CA ALA A 65 4.49 -7.12 24.61
C ALA A 65 3.23 -7.12 25.47
N LEU A 66 3.06 -8.22 26.23
CA LEU A 66 2.11 -8.33 27.32
C LEU A 66 2.89 -8.30 28.65
N GLY A 67 2.96 -7.12 29.28
CA GLY A 67 3.85 -6.92 30.43
C GLY A 67 5.31 -7.21 30.08
N SER A 68 5.94 -8.20 30.74
CA SER A 68 7.32 -8.62 30.45
C SER A 68 7.43 -9.68 29.35
N TYR A 69 6.32 -10.22 28.85
CA TYR A 69 6.32 -11.22 27.78
C TYR A 69 6.40 -10.54 26.42
N VAL A 70 7.51 -10.74 25.71
CA VAL A 70 7.72 -10.21 24.35
C VAL A 70 7.00 -11.11 23.36
N VAL A 71 6.06 -10.52 22.61
CA VAL A 71 5.30 -11.20 21.55
C VAL A 71 6.07 -11.11 20.23
N ALA A 72 6.52 -9.90 19.89
CA ALA A 72 7.32 -9.62 18.72
C ALA A 72 8.11 -8.34 18.96
N TYR A 73 9.30 -8.22 18.38
CA TYR A 73 10.02 -6.95 18.34
C TYR A 73 10.90 -6.88 17.12
N ALA A 74 11.21 -5.67 16.68
CA ALA A 74 12.21 -5.39 15.67
C ALA A 74 12.86 -4.03 15.95
N THR A 75 14.19 -3.94 15.82
CA THR A 75 14.92 -2.67 15.77
C THR A 75 15.58 -2.50 14.41
N TYR A 76 15.79 -1.24 14.00
CA TYR A 76 16.25 -0.91 12.65
C TYR A 76 17.37 0.11 12.68
N ALA A 77 18.35 -0.06 11.79
CA ALA A 77 19.36 0.94 11.48
C ALA A 77 19.28 1.31 10.00
N TYR A 78 19.63 2.56 9.68
CA TYR A 78 19.53 3.12 8.34
C TYR A 78 20.87 3.73 7.91
N ASP A 79 21.11 3.76 6.60
CA ASP A 79 22.14 4.60 6.01
C ASP A 79 21.68 6.07 5.92
N ASN A 80 22.56 6.93 5.40
CA ASN A 80 22.25 8.37 5.27
C ASN A 80 21.23 8.68 4.16
N ALA A 81 20.93 7.73 3.27
CA ALA A 81 19.90 7.85 2.25
C ALA A 81 18.53 7.33 2.73
N GLY A 82 18.48 6.72 3.91
CA GLY A 82 17.27 6.15 4.51
C GLY A 82 17.02 4.70 4.13
N ASN A 83 17.99 4.00 3.55
CA ASN A 83 17.88 2.56 3.32
C ASN A 83 18.19 1.83 4.62
N ARG A 84 17.36 0.84 4.96
CA ARG A 84 17.52 0.01 6.14
C ARG A 84 18.76 -0.87 6.00
N LEU A 85 19.80 -0.62 6.79
CA LEU A 85 21.04 -1.41 6.83
C LEU A 85 20.87 -2.70 7.64
N SER A 86 20.04 -2.66 8.67
CA SER A 86 19.80 -3.84 9.50
C SER A 86 18.41 -3.86 10.12
N LYS A 87 17.99 -5.08 10.46
CA LYS A 87 16.85 -5.36 11.32
C LYS A 87 17.31 -6.36 12.38
N TYR A 88 16.91 -6.19 13.63
CA TYR A 88 17.15 -7.19 14.69
C TYR A 88 15.84 -7.56 15.36
N ASP A 89 15.44 -8.82 15.27
CA ASP A 89 14.16 -9.33 15.79
C ASP A 89 14.34 -10.65 16.57
N LEU A 90 13.24 -11.34 16.89
CA LEU A 90 13.26 -12.62 17.60
C LEU A 90 13.96 -13.74 16.82
N SER A 91 14.03 -13.64 15.49
CA SER A 91 14.74 -14.61 14.65
C SER A 91 16.23 -14.33 14.60
N GLY A 92 16.66 -13.08 14.81
CA GLY A 92 18.07 -12.69 14.91
C GLY A 92 18.39 -11.41 14.16
N ALA A 93 19.67 -11.26 13.79
CA ALA A 93 20.13 -10.10 13.02
C ALA A 93 19.94 -10.32 11.53
N HIS A 94 19.40 -9.32 10.86
CA HIS A 94 19.26 -9.25 9.42
C HIS A 94 20.09 -8.07 8.91
N LEU A 95 20.84 -8.28 7.84
CA LEU A 95 21.68 -7.27 7.22
C LEU A 95 21.27 -7.06 5.77
N TYR A 96 21.29 -5.80 5.34
CA TYR A 96 20.90 -5.42 3.98
C TYR A 96 21.97 -4.53 3.34
N VAL A 97 22.22 -4.76 2.06
CA VAL A 97 23.12 -3.96 1.23
C VAL A 97 22.36 -3.49 0.01
N TYR A 98 22.65 -2.27 -0.45
CA TYR A 98 22.01 -1.66 -1.60
C TYR A 98 23.05 -1.20 -2.61
N ASP A 99 22.63 -1.09 -3.86
CA ASP A 99 23.42 -0.42 -4.88
C ASP A 99 23.26 1.12 -4.83
N VAL A 100 23.94 1.81 -5.75
CA VAL A 100 23.92 3.28 -5.85
C VAL A 100 22.56 3.86 -6.25
N LEU A 101 21.63 3.01 -6.71
CA LEU A 101 20.25 3.37 -7.04
C LEU A 101 19.27 2.96 -5.92
N HIS A 102 19.79 2.55 -4.76
CA HIS A 102 19.02 2.13 -3.58
C HIS A 102 18.20 0.85 -3.76
N ARG A 103 18.60 0.02 -4.73
CA ARG A 103 18.04 -1.32 -4.95
C ARG A 103 18.76 -2.33 -4.08
N LEU A 104 18.02 -3.26 -3.47
CA LEU A 104 18.54 -4.26 -2.55
C LEU A 104 19.46 -5.23 -3.30
N THR A 105 20.72 -5.35 -2.92
CA THR A 105 21.67 -6.30 -3.54
C THR A 105 22.00 -7.49 -2.67
N VAL A 106 21.82 -7.36 -1.35
CA VAL A 106 22.04 -8.44 -0.40
C VAL A 106 21.02 -8.34 0.74
N ALA A 107 20.43 -9.46 1.12
CA ALA A 107 19.73 -9.65 2.38
C ALA A 107 20.27 -10.92 3.07
N VAL A 108 20.70 -10.81 4.32
CA VAL A 108 21.20 -11.95 5.09
C VAL A 108 20.44 -12.07 6.39
N ASN A 109 19.93 -13.27 6.70
CA ASN A 109 19.47 -13.61 8.04
C ASN A 109 20.57 -14.38 8.80
N LEU A 110 21.14 -13.75 9.84
CA LEU A 110 22.18 -14.30 10.71
C LEU A 110 21.59 -15.00 11.96
N GLY A 111 20.28 -15.20 11.99
CA GLY A 111 19.53 -15.82 13.06
C GLY A 111 19.71 -17.34 13.18
N PRO A 112 19.63 -17.92 14.39
CA PRO A 112 19.64 -19.36 14.58
C PRO A 112 18.35 -20.04 14.08
N ASP A 113 17.24 -19.30 14.05
CA ASP A 113 15.88 -19.82 13.80
C ASP A 113 15.21 -19.25 12.52
N GLY A 114 15.94 -18.40 11.79
CA GLY A 114 15.55 -17.89 10.46
C GLY A 114 15.43 -19.00 9.40
N PRO A 115 15.11 -18.71 8.13
CA PRO A 115 15.55 -19.58 7.04
C PRO A 115 17.07 -19.74 7.15
N VAL A 116 17.50 -20.83 7.80
CA VAL A 116 18.81 -20.99 8.46
C VAL A 116 19.95 -20.61 7.52
N GLY A 117 20.65 -19.52 7.82
CA GLY A 117 21.86 -19.10 7.09
C GLY A 117 21.64 -18.65 5.64
N ALA A 118 20.41 -18.30 5.24
CA ALA A 118 20.12 -17.84 3.89
C ALA A 118 20.71 -16.44 3.65
N VAL A 119 21.73 -16.40 2.80
CA VAL A 119 22.17 -15.19 2.10
C VAL A 119 21.35 -15.12 0.83
N GLU A 120 20.54 -14.09 0.67
CA GLU A 120 19.93 -13.70 -0.60
C GLU A 120 20.82 -12.61 -1.23
N THR A 121 21.26 -12.80 -2.46
CA THR A 121 21.90 -11.73 -3.25
C THR A 121 21.07 -11.46 -4.47
N PHE A 122 21.15 -10.24 -4.99
CA PHE A 122 20.35 -9.79 -6.12
C PHE A 122 21.21 -8.93 -7.03
N GLU A 123 21.36 -9.35 -8.28
CA GLU A 123 21.97 -8.55 -9.33
C GLU A 123 20.87 -7.99 -10.23
N HIS A 124 20.97 -6.71 -10.56
CA HIS A 124 19.97 -6.01 -11.34
C HIS A 124 20.58 -5.46 -12.63
N ASP A 125 19.81 -5.51 -13.72
CA ASP A 125 20.16 -4.79 -14.94
C ASP A 125 19.90 -3.27 -14.80
N LYS A 126 20.00 -2.52 -15.91
CA LYS A 126 19.75 -1.07 -15.92
C LYS A 126 18.27 -0.70 -15.89
N ALA A 127 17.39 -1.61 -16.30
CA ALA A 127 15.94 -1.41 -16.26
C ALA A 127 15.37 -1.74 -14.88
N GLY A 128 16.11 -2.44 -14.01
CA GLY A 128 15.65 -2.86 -12.70
C GLY A 128 15.22 -4.33 -12.65
N ASN A 129 15.41 -5.10 -13.72
CA ASN A 129 15.13 -6.53 -13.68
C ASN A 129 16.20 -7.24 -12.86
N ARG A 130 15.79 -8.13 -11.95
CA ARG A 130 16.70 -9.02 -11.23
C ARG A 130 17.21 -10.09 -12.20
N ILE A 131 18.50 -10.09 -12.52
CA ILE A 131 19.13 -11.00 -13.51
C ILE A 131 19.88 -12.17 -12.87
N ALA A 132 20.27 -12.07 -11.59
CA ALA A 132 20.88 -13.17 -10.86
C ALA A 132 20.62 -13.12 -9.35
N ASP A 133 20.72 -14.28 -8.68
CA ASP A 133 20.68 -14.38 -7.22
C ASP A 133 21.76 -15.29 -6.59
N SER A 134 21.77 -15.37 -5.25
CA SER A 134 22.76 -16.12 -4.45
C SER A 134 22.70 -17.63 -4.61
N SER A 135 21.60 -18.17 -5.15
CA SER A 135 21.46 -19.58 -5.47
C SER A 135 22.06 -19.92 -6.84
N GLY A 136 22.61 -18.92 -7.56
CA GLY A 136 23.04 -19.04 -8.94
C GLY A 136 21.85 -19.08 -9.91
N THR A 137 20.67 -18.63 -9.47
CA THR A 137 19.52 -18.47 -10.36
C THR A 137 19.77 -17.34 -11.32
N VAL A 138 19.62 -17.61 -12.62
CA VAL A 138 19.68 -16.61 -13.68
C VAL A 138 18.26 -16.38 -14.16
N PHE A 139 17.91 -15.11 -14.32
CA PHE A 139 16.61 -14.68 -14.82
C PHE A 139 16.80 -14.03 -16.19
N ASP A 140 15.90 -14.33 -17.11
CA ASP A 140 15.88 -13.76 -18.45
C ASP A 140 14.60 -12.96 -18.65
N TYR A 141 14.71 -11.84 -19.35
CA TYR A 141 13.60 -10.93 -19.61
C TYR A 141 13.62 -10.53 -21.07
N ASP A 142 12.43 -10.27 -21.62
CA ASP A 142 12.33 -9.68 -22.94
C ASP A 142 12.52 -8.15 -22.92
N TYR A 143 12.40 -7.53 -24.09
CA TYR A 143 12.57 -6.09 -24.26
C TYR A 143 11.51 -5.23 -23.54
N ALA A 144 10.42 -5.84 -23.06
CA ALA A 144 9.35 -5.19 -22.32
C ALA A 144 9.46 -5.47 -20.81
N ASN A 145 10.61 -5.98 -20.34
CA ASN A 145 10.86 -6.35 -18.93
C ASN A 145 9.98 -7.48 -18.42
N ARG A 146 9.44 -8.34 -19.30
CA ARG A 146 8.67 -9.52 -18.90
C ARG A 146 9.60 -10.70 -18.70
N ILE A 147 9.57 -11.30 -17.52
CA ILE A 147 10.37 -12.48 -17.20
C ILE A 147 10.02 -13.63 -18.15
N GLN A 148 10.98 -14.23 -18.85
CA GLN A 148 10.77 -15.36 -19.76
C GLN A 148 11.06 -16.69 -19.07
N TRP A 149 12.08 -16.74 -18.22
CA TRP A 149 12.42 -17.92 -17.45
C TRP A 149 13.38 -17.59 -16.31
N ASP A 150 13.42 -18.49 -15.33
CA ASP A 150 14.47 -18.58 -14.30
C ASP A 150 15.02 -20.02 -14.25
N ASN A 151 15.84 -20.38 -13.25
CA ASN A 151 16.38 -21.74 -13.16
C ASN A 151 15.32 -22.83 -12.96
N PHE A 152 14.15 -22.48 -12.41
CA PHE A 152 13.12 -23.40 -11.99
C PHE A 152 11.92 -23.41 -12.94
N TYR A 153 11.61 -22.30 -13.59
CA TYR A 153 10.40 -22.13 -14.40
C TYR A 153 10.65 -21.46 -15.75
N THR A 154 9.79 -21.75 -16.71
CA THR A 154 9.56 -20.96 -17.92
C THR A 154 8.21 -20.27 -17.83
N TYR A 155 8.12 -19.03 -18.30
CA TYR A 155 6.95 -18.19 -18.21
C TYR A 155 6.50 -17.72 -19.58
N GLU A 156 5.19 -17.66 -19.81
CA GLU A 156 4.61 -17.06 -21.01
C GLU A 156 3.71 -15.89 -20.65
N HIS A 157 3.60 -14.94 -21.59
CA HIS A 157 2.85 -13.70 -21.41
C HIS A 157 1.91 -13.47 -22.58
N ASP A 158 0.77 -12.83 -22.31
CA ASP A 158 -0.11 -12.34 -23.37
C ASP A 158 0.40 -11.02 -23.99
N ALA A 159 -0.35 -10.50 -24.95
CA ALA A 159 -0.01 -9.24 -25.64
C ALA A 159 -0.16 -8.00 -24.76
N ASN A 160 -0.89 -8.08 -23.64
CA ASN A 160 -1.04 -7.01 -22.66
C ASN A 160 0.02 -7.08 -21.54
N GLY A 161 0.91 -8.06 -21.60
CA GLY A 161 1.98 -8.24 -20.62
C GLY A 161 1.59 -9.05 -19.39
N ASN A 162 0.40 -9.65 -19.34
CA ASN A 162 0.02 -10.51 -18.23
C ASN A 162 0.71 -11.87 -18.33
N ARG A 163 1.27 -12.36 -17.23
CA ARG A 163 1.84 -13.72 -17.16
C ARG A 163 0.72 -14.76 -17.20
N ILE A 164 0.65 -15.53 -18.28
CA ILE A 164 -0.41 -16.53 -18.53
C ILE A 164 0.01 -17.97 -18.19
N SER A 165 1.31 -18.23 -18.01
CA SER A 165 1.78 -19.55 -17.57
C SER A 165 3.08 -19.49 -16.77
N ALA A 166 3.25 -20.49 -15.91
CA ALA A 166 4.49 -20.83 -15.23
C ALA A 166 4.67 -22.36 -15.28
N THR A 167 5.66 -22.83 -16.03
CA THR A 167 5.93 -24.26 -16.22
C THR A 167 7.24 -24.64 -15.54
N GLY A 168 7.18 -25.57 -14.59
CA GLY A 168 8.35 -26.07 -13.88
C GLY A 168 9.28 -26.85 -14.81
N LYS A 169 10.53 -26.41 -14.96
CA LYS A 169 11.53 -27.03 -15.84
C LYS A 169 11.85 -28.47 -15.45
N LEU A 170 11.82 -28.78 -14.15
CA LEU A 170 12.11 -30.12 -13.65
C LEU A 170 10.87 -31.05 -13.64
N THR A 171 9.70 -30.51 -13.31
CA THR A 171 8.48 -31.30 -13.10
C THR A 171 7.60 -31.39 -14.35
N GLY A 172 7.74 -30.45 -15.29
CA GLY A 172 6.81 -30.26 -16.41
C GLY A 172 5.42 -29.78 -15.99
N GLN A 173 5.20 -29.56 -14.69
CA GLN A 173 3.93 -29.09 -14.15
C GLN A 173 3.73 -27.62 -14.52
N THR A 174 2.53 -27.29 -14.96
CA THR A 174 2.19 -25.94 -15.43
C THR A 174 1.03 -25.40 -14.62
N THR A 175 1.21 -24.19 -14.10
CA THR A 175 0.11 -23.35 -13.64
C THR A 175 -0.21 -22.34 -14.75
N SER A 176 -1.48 -22.22 -15.15
CA SER A 176 -1.91 -21.22 -16.13
C SER A 176 -2.91 -20.22 -15.54
N TYR A 177 -2.93 -19.02 -16.10
CA TYR A 177 -3.71 -17.90 -15.61
C TYR A 177 -4.54 -17.29 -16.73
N VAL A 178 -5.77 -16.92 -16.42
CA VAL A 178 -6.70 -16.26 -17.35
C VAL A 178 -7.02 -14.87 -16.83
N TYR A 179 -6.98 -13.86 -17.70
CA TYR A 179 -7.23 -12.47 -17.36
C TYR A 179 -8.45 -11.93 -18.12
N ASP A 180 -9.15 -10.98 -17.51
CA ASP A 180 -10.19 -10.21 -18.18
C ASP A 180 -9.62 -9.05 -19.02
N SER A 181 -10.51 -8.29 -19.68
CA SER A 181 -10.11 -7.14 -20.50
C SER A 181 -9.53 -5.96 -19.71
N GLU A 182 -9.61 -5.98 -18.38
CA GLU A 182 -9.02 -5.00 -17.47
C GLU A 182 -7.72 -5.54 -16.84
N ASN A 183 -7.15 -6.62 -17.39
CA ASN A 183 -5.92 -7.28 -16.94
C ASN A 183 -5.99 -7.82 -15.51
N ARG A 184 -7.19 -8.15 -15.02
CA ARG A 184 -7.39 -8.79 -13.71
C ARG A 184 -7.48 -10.30 -13.86
N ARG A 185 -6.81 -11.06 -12.99
CA ARG A 185 -6.79 -12.53 -13.05
C ARG A 185 -8.16 -13.08 -12.68
N VAL A 186 -8.88 -13.66 -13.64
CA VAL A 186 -10.19 -14.29 -13.40
C VAL A 186 -10.12 -15.78 -13.16
N GLU A 187 -9.06 -16.47 -13.60
CA GLU A 187 -8.84 -17.89 -13.31
C GLU A 187 -7.36 -18.23 -13.06
N ALA A 188 -7.13 -19.28 -12.27
CA ALA A 188 -5.85 -19.97 -12.12
C ALA A 188 -6.07 -21.49 -12.19
N HIS A 189 -5.42 -22.14 -13.15
CA HIS A 189 -5.46 -23.59 -13.37
C HIS A 189 -4.18 -24.18 -12.81
N LEU A 190 -4.29 -24.99 -11.75
CA LEU A 190 -3.17 -25.59 -11.04
C LEU A 190 -2.77 -26.95 -11.66
N PRO A 191 -1.52 -27.41 -11.44
CA PRO A 191 -1.04 -28.69 -12.00
C PRO A 191 -1.80 -29.94 -11.54
N ASP A 192 -2.49 -29.86 -10.40
CA ASP A 192 -3.32 -30.94 -9.86
C ASP A 192 -4.74 -30.98 -10.48
N GLY A 193 -5.04 -30.06 -11.41
CA GLY A 193 -6.33 -29.93 -12.08
C GLY A 193 -7.31 -29.02 -11.35
N ALA A 194 -6.96 -28.44 -10.20
CA ALA A 194 -7.79 -27.46 -9.53
C ALA A 194 -7.89 -26.16 -10.34
N VAL A 195 -9.10 -25.62 -10.47
CA VAL A 195 -9.34 -24.35 -11.15
C VAL A 195 -9.95 -23.37 -10.17
N TRP A 196 -9.18 -22.37 -9.78
CA TRP A 196 -9.65 -21.25 -8.96
C TRP A 196 -10.18 -20.13 -9.86
N THR A 197 -11.32 -19.58 -9.49
CA THR A 197 -11.96 -18.46 -10.19
C THR A 197 -12.04 -17.25 -9.27
N TYR A 198 -11.93 -16.05 -9.84
CA TYR A 198 -11.92 -14.79 -9.12
C TYR A 198 -12.90 -13.81 -9.78
N LYS A 199 -13.58 -13.00 -8.96
CA LYS A 199 -14.47 -11.94 -9.42
C LYS A 199 -14.12 -10.61 -8.78
N TYR A 200 -14.32 -9.54 -9.53
CA TYR A 200 -13.96 -8.20 -9.13
C TYR A 200 -15.15 -7.26 -9.22
N ASP A 201 -15.14 -6.21 -8.41
CA ASP A 201 -16.09 -5.11 -8.55
C ASP A 201 -15.61 -4.04 -9.54
N ALA A 202 -16.43 -3.00 -9.73
CA ALA A 202 -16.13 -1.90 -10.63
C ALA A 202 -14.95 -1.00 -10.18
N LYS A 203 -14.43 -1.18 -8.96
CA LYS A 203 -13.20 -0.53 -8.50
C LYS A 203 -11.97 -1.42 -8.72
N GLY A 204 -12.14 -2.66 -9.18
CA GLY A 204 -11.04 -3.61 -9.33
C GLY A 204 -10.70 -4.38 -8.05
N ARG A 205 -11.52 -4.29 -6.99
CA ARG A 205 -11.32 -5.07 -5.76
C ARG A 205 -11.88 -6.47 -5.93
N ARG A 206 -11.17 -7.48 -5.41
CA ARG A 206 -11.59 -8.88 -5.51
C ARG A 206 -12.75 -9.20 -4.57
N VAL A 207 -13.94 -9.41 -5.10
CA VAL A 207 -15.16 -9.66 -4.31
C VAL A 207 -15.52 -11.14 -4.12
N GLU A 208 -14.95 -12.04 -4.91
CA GLU A 208 -15.16 -13.49 -4.73
C GLU A 208 -13.91 -14.26 -5.20
N LYS A 209 -13.58 -15.35 -4.49
CA LYS A 209 -12.76 -16.44 -5.02
C LYS A 209 -13.42 -17.78 -4.76
N SER A 210 -13.31 -18.72 -5.69
CA SER A 210 -13.91 -20.05 -5.53
C SER A 210 -13.17 -21.15 -6.28
N LEU A 211 -13.18 -22.36 -5.72
CA LEU A 211 -12.71 -23.56 -6.42
C LEU A 211 -13.84 -24.13 -7.30
N THR A 212 -13.55 -24.31 -8.58
CA THR A 212 -14.49 -24.89 -9.54
C THR A 212 -14.88 -26.30 -9.12
N GLY A 213 -16.19 -26.56 -9.06
CA GLY A 213 -16.72 -27.86 -8.65
C GLY A 213 -16.80 -28.09 -7.14
N ASP A 214 -16.30 -27.17 -6.31
CA ASP A 214 -16.40 -27.23 -4.84
C ASP A 214 -16.92 -25.90 -4.26
N ALA A 215 -18.24 -25.81 -4.12
CA ALA A 215 -18.90 -24.64 -3.55
C ALA A 215 -18.49 -24.36 -2.09
N SER A 216 -17.97 -25.36 -1.35
CA SER A 216 -17.50 -25.18 0.04
C SER A 216 -16.23 -24.33 0.12
N LYS A 217 -15.51 -24.16 -0.99
CA LYS A 217 -14.30 -23.33 -1.12
C LYS A 217 -14.58 -21.96 -1.72
N THR A 218 -15.83 -21.50 -1.68
CA THR A 218 -16.19 -20.14 -2.09
C THR A 218 -15.99 -19.17 -0.93
N LEU A 219 -15.20 -18.12 -1.16
CA LEU A 219 -15.02 -16.98 -0.26
C LEU A 219 -15.54 -15.73 -0.95
N ARG A 220 -16.32 -14.92 -0.24
CA ARG A 220 -16.80 -13.61 -0.68
C ARG A 220 -16.26 -12.51 0.21
N TYR A 221 -15.77 -11.44 -0.39
CA TYR A 221 -15.12 -10.34 0.32
C TYR A 221 -16.06 -9.14 0.41
N VAL A 222 -16.14 -8.59 1.62
CA VAL A 222 -16.87 -7.35 1.90
C VAL A 222 -15.85 -6.32 2.32
N TYR A 223 -15.89 -5.15 1.69
CA TYR A 223 -14.89 -4.12 1.86
C TYR A 223 -15.41 -2.92 2.65
N ASP A 224 -14.54 -2.34 3.48
CA ASP A 224 -14.65 -0.96 3.95
C ASP A 224 -13.57 -0.15 3.23
N ASN A 225 -13.98 0.62 2.22
CA ASN A 225 -13.08 1.21 1.23
C ASN A 225 -12.13 0.18 0.59
N GLU A 226 -10.80 0.28 0.73
CA GLU A 226 -9.87 -0.69 0.09
C GLU A 226 -9.53 -1.87 1.00
N ASP A 227 -9.85 -1.81 2.29
CA ASP A 227 -9.57 -2.88 3.23
C ASP A 227 -10.73 -3.90 3.28
N VAL A 228 -10.39 -5.19 3.32
CA VAL A 228 -11.38 -6.26 3.51
C VAL A 228 -11.91 -6.18 4.95
N LEU A 229 -13.19 -5.86 5.08
CA LEU A 229 -13.93 -5.81 6.33
C LEU A 229 -14.38 -7.21 6.78
N ALA A 230 -14.84 -8.06 5.85
CA ALA A 230 -15.31 -9.39 6.19
C ALA A 230 -15.09 -10.39 5.03
N ILE A 231 -14.93 -11.66 5.40
CA ILE A 231 -14.97 -12.80 4.48
C ILE A 231 -16.19 -13.65 4.82
N LEU A 232 -16.98 -13.99 3.80
CA LEU A 232 -18.17 -14.83 3.88
C LEU A 232 -17.94 -16.14 3.09
N ASP A 233 -18.71 -17.17 3.41
CA ASP A 233 -18.78 -18.38 2.58
C ASP A 233 -19.67 -18.19 1.33
N GLY A 234 -19.76 -19.22 0.48
CA GLY A 234 -20.63 -19.21 -0.71
C GLY A 234 -22.13 -19.07 -0.42
N SER A 235 -22.56 -19.32 0.82
CA SER A 235 -23.92 -19.13 1.32
C SER A 235 -24.13 -17.79 2.04
N ASN A 236 -23.14 -16.89 2.00
CA ASN A 236 -23.10 -15.59 2.67
C ASN A 236 -23.08 -15.65 4.22
N ASN A 237 -22.66 -16.78 4.81
CA ASN A 237 -22.40 -16.83 6.25
C ASN A 237 -21.04 -16.20 6.56
N LEU A 238 -20.96 -15.46 7.67
CA LEU A 238 -19.71 -14.84 8.11
C LEU A 238 -18.68 -15.91 8.49
N LEU A 239 -17.50 -15.88 7.84
CA LEU A 239 -16.34 -16.68 8.21
C LEU A 239 -15.37 -15.88 9.08
N ALA A 240 -15.06 -14.64 8.68
CA ALA A 240 -14.15 -13.77 9.40
C ALA A 240 -14.60 -12.30 9.31
N LEU A 241 -14.46 -11.56 10.42
CA LEU A 241 -14.62 -10.11 10.49
C LEU A 241 -13.29 -9.48 10.89
N PHE A 242 -12.86 -8.46 10.18
CA PHE A 242 -11.57 -7.80 10.40
C PHE A 242 -11.73 -6.42 11.00
N THR A 243 -10.76 -6.04 11.82
CA THR A 243 -10.58 -4.67 12.31
C THR A 243 -9.27 -4.15 11.75
N HIS A 244 -9.31 -3.00 11.08
CA HIS A 244 -8.12 -2.33 10.52
C HIS A 244 -7.81 -1.04 11.27
N GLY A 245 -6.53 -0.72 11.34
CA GLY A 245 -6.01 0.52 11.91
C GLY A 245 -5.94 1.66 10.88
N PRO A 246 -5.31 2.78 11.24
CA PRO A 246 -5.09 3.87 10.30
C PRO A 246 -4.13 3.47 9.16
N GLY A 247 -4.55 3.70 7.92
CA GLY A 247 -3.77 3.40 6.71
C GLY A 247 -4.17 2.08 6.05
N LEU A 248 -3.72 1.88 4.80
CA LEU A 248 -4.05 0.69 4.01
C LEU A 248 -3.22 -0.52 4.44
N GLY A 249 -3.84 -1.71 4.45
CA GLY A 249 -3.13 -2.94 4.80
C GLY A 249 -2.61 -2.93 6.22
N ARG A 250 -3.46 -2.51 7.17
CA ARG A 250 -3.13 -2.41 8.61
C ARG A 250 -4.09 -3.24 9.45
N PRO A 251 -4.12 -4.58 9.29
CA PRO A 251 -4.98 -5.44 10.10
C PRO A 251 -4.58 -5.36 11.58
N LEU A 252 -5.57 -5.25 12.46
CA LEU A 252 -5.41 -5.21 13.92
C LEU A 252 -6.02 -6.43 14.59
N ALA A 253 -7.17 -6.92 14.08
CA ALA A 253 -7.78 -8.16 14.56
C ALA A 253 -8.56 -8.91 13.47
N MET A 254 -8.64 -10.22 13.62
CA MET A 254 -9.50 -11.14 12.89
C MET A 254 -10.39 -11.86 13.90
N ARG A 255 -11.71 -11.71 13.76
CA ARG A 255 -12.71 -12.47 14.51
C ARG A 255 -13.26 -13.60 13.67
N GLN A 256 -13.17 -14.83 14.17
CA GLN A 256 -13.80 -16.01 13.58
C GLN A 256 -14.78 -16.61 14.61
N GLY A 257 -16.08 -16.50 14.34
CA GLY A 257 -17.11 -16.84 15.32
C GLY A 257 -16.98 -15.99 16.59
N THR A 258 -16.63 -16.62 17.70
CA THR A 258 -16.38 -15.96 19.00
C THR A 258 -14.90 -15.81 19.35
N THR A 259 -14.00 -16.27 18.48
CA THR A 259 -12.55 -16.24 18.71
C THR A 259 -11.96 -15.01 18.05
N ASP A 260 -11.16 -14.26 18.80
CA ASP A 260 -10.40 -13.12 18.30
C ASP A 260 -8.91 -13.46 18.21
N TYR A 261 -8.32 -13.07 17.08
CA TYR A 261 -6.89 -13.08 16.84
C TYR A 261 -6.41 -11.65 16.61
N TYR A 262 -5.27 -11.27 17.17
CA TYR A 262 -4.70 -9.93 17.07
C TYR A 262 -3.41 -9.94 16.28
N TYR A 263 -3.30 -9.02 15.33
CA TYR A 263 -2.18 -8.90 14.40
C TYR A 263 -1.05 -8.09 15.00
N HIS A 264 0.17 -8.61 14.90
CA HIS A 264 1.39 -7.91 15.25
C HIS A 264 2.25 -7.78 14.00
N ALA A 265 2.54 -6.54 13.62
CA ALA A 265 3.27 -6.23 12.40
C ALA A 265 4.64 -5.60 12.68
N ASP A 266 5.53 -5.71 11.69
CA ASP A 266 6.79 -4.98 11.64
C ASP A 266 6.61 -3.56 11.07
N ALA A 267 7.71 -2.81 10.90
CA ALA A 267 7.66 -1.43 10.39
C ALA A 267 7.18 -1.29 8.94
N LEU A 268 7.20 -2.35 8.12
CA LEU A 268 6.62 -2.34 6.77
C LEU A 268 5.11 -2.63 6.80
N GLY A 269 4.61 -3.13 7.93
CA GLY A 269 3.25 -3.64 8.07
C GLY A 269 3.15 -5.15 7.81
N SER A 270 4.27 -5.84 7.60
CA SER A 270 4.26 -7.30 7.46
C SER A 270 3.87 -7.94 8.78
N VAL A 271 2.87 -8.83 8.75
CA VAL A 271 2.42 -9.56 9.93
C VAL A 271 3.51 -10.51 10.38
N VAL A 272 4.03 -10.37 11.60
CA VAL A 272 5.10 -11.22 12.16
C VAL A 272 4.60 -12.16 13.26
N ALA A 273 3.45 -11.86 13.87
CA ALA A 273 2.80 -12.76 14.81
C ALA A 273 1.28 -12.54 14.87
N LEU A 274 0.57 -13.59 15.26
CA LEU A 274 -0.82 -13.54 15.72
C LEU A 274 -0.91 -13.99 17.15
N THR A 275 -1.67 -13.26 17.98
CA THR A 275 -2.00 -13.71 19.35
C THR A 275 -3.49 -13.95 19.51
N ASN A 276 -3.85 -14.84 20.42
CA ASN A 276 -5.25 -15.04 20.82
C ASN A 276 -5.70 -14.02 21.88
N SER A 277 -6.93 -14.14 22.36
CA SER A 277 -7.48 -13.28 23.42
C SER A 277 -6.76 -13.37 24.78
N SER A 278 -5.92 -14.38 25.02
CA SER A 278 -5.06 -14.45 26.22
C SER A 278 -3.66 -13.86 26.00
N GLY A 279 -3.38 -13.30 24.81
CA GLY A 279 -2.09 -12.76 24.43
C GLY A 279 -1.02 -13.81 24.12
N SER A 280 -1.41 -15.07 23.95
CA SER A 280 -0.49 -16.16 23.56
C SER A 280 -0.32 -16.19 22.04
N VAL A 281 0.90 -16.34 21.56
CA VAL A 281 1.20 -16.47 20.13
C VAL A 281 0.61 -17.77 19.59
N VAL A 282 -0.21 -17.66 18.53
CA VAL A 282 -0.81 -18.81 17.84
C VAL A 282 -0.19 -19.07 16.48
N GLU A 283 0.41 -18.05 15.86
CA GLU A 283 1.23 -18.16 14.65
C GLU A 283 2.33 -17.10 14.65
N SER A 284 3.46 -17.42 14.06
CA SER A 284 4.52 -16.46 13.72
C SER A 284 4.96 -16.59 12.27
N TYR A 285 5.48 -15.50 11.73
CA TYR A 285 5.82 -15.39 10.31
C TYR A 285 7.17 -14.74 10.12
N GLU A 286 7.94 -15.32 9.22
CA GLU A 286 9.14 -14.73 8.64
C GLU A 286 8.99 -14.67 7.13
N TYR A 287 9.76 -13.82 6.47
CA TYR A 287 9.64 -13.60 5.03
C TYR A 287 11.02 -13.60 4.38
N THR A 288 11.09 -14.09 3.14
CA THR A 288 12.19 -13.70 2.23
C THR A 288 12.12 -12.21 1.93
N ALA A 289 13.17 -11.64 1.33
CA ALA A 289 13.21 -10.21 1.02
C ALA A 289 12.00 -9.74 0.18
N TYR A 290 11.52 -10.57 -0.74
CA TYR A 290 10.38 -10.29 -1.63
C TYR A 290 9.05 -10.90 -1.15
N GLY A 291 8.98 -11.33 0.12
CA GLY A 291 7.69 -11.59 0.76
C GLY A 291 7.16 -13.02 0.71
N ARG A 292 7.99 -14.03 0.42
CA ARG A 292 7.58 -15.43 0.59
C ARG A 292 7.56 -15.78 2.08
N PRO A 293 6.42 -16.17 2.66
CA PRO A 293 6.33 -16.42 4.10
C PRO A 293 6.81 -17.81 4.50
N PHE A 294 7.40 -17.89 5.69
CA PHE A 294 7.59 -19.09 6.49
C PHE A 294 6.64 -19.01 7.69
N VAL A 295 5.58 -19.82 7.66
CA VAL A 295 4.55 -19.82 8.69
C VAL A 295 4.91 -20.84 9.76
N ARG A 296 4.87 -20.45 11.04
CA ARG A 296 5.00 -21.35 12.18
C ARG A 296 3.73 -21.29 13.03
N ASP A 297 3.30 -22.43 13.56
CA ASP A 297 2.20 -22.45 14.53
C ASP A 297 2.66 -22.01 15.94
N GLY A 298 1.73 -21.97 16.90
CA GLY A 298 2.01 -21.54 18.28
C GLY A 298 2.98 -22.45 19.05
N MET A 299 3.37 -23.60 18.48
CA MET A 299 4.43 -24.47 19.02
C MET A 299 5.77 -24.27 18.30
N GLY A 300 5.85 -23.35 17.32
CA GLY A 300 7.04 -23.08 16.51
C GLY A 300 7.24 -24.02 15.32
N THR A 301 6.27 -24.91 15.03
CA THR A 301 6.37 -25.89 13.94
C THR A 301 6.09 -25.23 12.60
N LEU A 302 6.97 -25.43 11.61
CA LEU A 302 6.76 -24.93 10.25
C LEU A 302 5.50 -25.54 9.62
N ARG A 303 4.70 -24.70 8.98
CA ARG A 303 3.47 -25.04 8.27
C ARG A 303 3.52 -24.46 6.85
N GLY A 304 2.90 -25.15 5.90
CA GLY A 304 2.80 -24.67 4.50
C GLY A 304 1.80 -23.52 4.33
N MET A 305 0.88 -23.35 5.28
CA MET A 305 -0.16 -22.32 5.29
C MET A 305 -0.56 -21.99 6.74
N SER A 306 -1.28 -20.89 6.90
CA SER A 306 -1.90 -20.53 8.19
C SER A 306 -2.88 -21.62 8.64
N VAL A 307 -2.73 -22.06 9.89
CA VAL A 307 -3.63 -22.99 10.58
C VAL A 307 -4.85 -22.29 11.19
N VAL A 308 -4.77 -20.98 11.45
CA VAL A 308 -5.91 -20.15 11.89
C VAL A 308 -6.63 -19.46 10.72
N GLY A 309 -6.18 -19.70 9.48
CA GLY A 309 -6.80 -19.14 8.29
C GLY A 309 -6.55 -17.64 8.11
N ASN A 310 -5.37 -17.16 8.52
CA ASN A 310 -4.95 -15.78 8.31
C ASN A 310 -4.74 -15.48 6.81
N PRO A 311 -5.47 -14.51 6.23
CA PRO A 311 -5.25 -14.10 4.85
C PRO A 311 -4.15 -13.04 4.70
N PHE A 312 -3.88 -12.20 5.72
CA PHE A 312 -2.97 -11.05 5.61
C PHE A 312 -1.56 -11.38 6.11
N MET A 313 -0.56 -11.24 5.25
CA MET A 313 0.82 -11.65 5.56
C MET A 313 1.82 -10.53 5.25
N TYR A 314 2.57 -10.68 4.16
CA TYR A 314 3.64 -9.76 3.79
C TYR A 314 3.05 -8.38 3.53
N GLY A 315 3.58 -7.38 4.23
CA GLY A 315 3.09 -6.02 4.09
C GLY A 315 1.64 -5.75 4.52
N GLY A 316 0.98 -6.73 5.15
CA GLY A 316 -0.44 -6.66 5.46
C GLY A 316 -1.34 -6.94 4.25
N THR A 317 -0.80 -7.43 3.13
CA THR A 317 -1.58 -7.79 1.94
C THR A 317 -2.08 -9.23 2.02
N GLU A 318 -3.12 -9.55 1.25
CA GLU A 318 -3.66 -10.90 1.16
C GLU A 318 -2.65 -11.86 0.50
N ARG A 319 -2.67 -13.13 0.90
CA ARG A 319 -1.94 -14.20 0.23
C ARG A 319 -2.89 -15.28 -0.28
N ASP A 320 -2.66 -15.72 -1.51
CA ASP A 320 -3.36 -16.86 -2.11
C ASP A 320 -2.51 -18.13 -1.92
N PRO A 321 -2.80 -18.98 -0.92
CA PRO A 321 -2.02 -20.19 -0.68
C PRO A 321 -2.11 -21.19 -1.83
N GLU A 322 -3.16 -21.12 -2.65
CA GLU A 322 -3.37 -22.00 -3.80
C GLU A 322 -2.37 -21.75 -4.95
N THR A 323 -1.95 -20.50 -5.17
CA THR A 323 -0.96 -20.14 -6.20
C THR A 323 0.40 -19.76 -5.61
N GLY A 324 0.45 -19.46 -4.31
CA GLY A 324 1.65 -19.00 -3.60
C GLY A 324 1.91 -17.49 -3.70
N GLN A 325 1.07 -16.74 -4.44
CA GLN A 325 1.25 -15.32 -4.73
C GLN A 325 0.65 -14.41 -3.67
N ASN A 326 1.16 -13.18 -3.60
CA ASN A 326 0.61 -12.11 -2.79
C ASN A 326 -0.37 -11.28 -3.64
N HIS A 327 -1.62 -11.19 -3.20
CA HIS A 327 -2.64 -10.36 -3.82
C HIS A 327 -2.53 -8.94 -3.27
N MET A 328 -2.00 -8.02 -4.09
CA MET A 328 -1.74 -6.63 -3.73
C MET A 328 -2.76 -5.73 -4.44
N GLY A 329 -4.03 -5.84 -4.06
CA GLY A 329 -5.13 -5.03 -4.59
C GLY A 329 -5.37 -5.24 -6.09
N HIS A 330 -4.68 -4.47 -6.93
CA HIS A 330 -4.84 -4.48 -8.39
C HIS A 330 -3.91 -5.44 -9.12
N ARG A 331 -2.84 -5.91 -8.47
CA ARG A 331 -1.86 -6.81 -9.08
C ARG A 331 -1.54 -8.00 -8.19
N GLU A 332 -1.00 -9.02 -8.83
CA GLU A 332 -0.51 -10.23 -8.18
C GLU A 332 1.01 -10.17 -8.18
N GLN A 333 1.62 -10.29 -7.00
CA GLN A 333 3.06 -10.31 -6.84
C GLN A 333 3.51 -11.75 -6.63
N ASP A 334 4.48 -12.17 -7.44
CA ASP A 334 5.15 -13.46 -7.31
C ASP A 334 6.38 -13.27 -6.41
N PRO A 335 6.34 -13.75 -5.15
CA PRO A 335 7.45 -13.54 -4.21
C PRO A 335 8.69 -14.36 -4.53
N ASP A 336 8.57 -15.42 -5.35
CA ASP A 336 9.71 -16.23 -5.79
C ASP A 336 10.43 -15.52 -6.94
N ALA A 337 9.68 -15.03 -7.92
CA ALA A 337 10.25 -14.23 -9.03
C ALA A 337 10.60 -12.79 -8.63
N GLY A 338 10.05 -12.29 -7.51
CA GLY A 338 10.28 -10.92 -7.03
C GLY A 338 9.61 -9.83 -7.88
N THR A 339 8.63 -10.19 -8.72
CA THR A 339 8.01 -9.30 -9.71
C THR A 339 6.49 -9.36 -9.64
N PHE A 340 5.83 -8.32 -10.14
CA PHE A 340 4.40 -8.40 -10.45
C PHE A 340 4.15 -9.29 -11.67
N MET A 341 2.97 -9.89 -11.73
CA MET A 341 2.53 -10.76 -12.82
C MET A 341 1.82 -10.00 -13.96
N GLN A 342 1.50 -8.72 -13.74
CA GLN A 342 0.87 -7.82 -14.69
C GLN A 342 1.67 -6.51 -14.78
N GLU A 343 1.62 -5.85 -15.94
CA GLU A 343 2.07 -4.47 -16.03
C GLU A 343 1.27 -3.58 -15.07
N ASP A 344 1.93 -2.57 -14.52
CA ASP A 344 1.28 -1.55 -13.70
C ASP A 344 0.07 -0.94 -14.45
N PRO A 345 -1.17 -1.05 -13.93
CA PRO A 345 -2.36 -0.52 -14.59
C PRO A 345 -2.34 1.00 -14.78
N ILE A 346 -1.56 1.72 -13.97
CA ILE A 346 -1.35 3.17 -14.13
C ILE A 346 -0.05 3.51 -14.86
N GLY A 347 0.65 2.49 -15.39
CA GLY A 347 1.88 2.60 -16.15
C GLY A 347 2.96 3.35 -15.39
N PHE A 348 3.71 4.22 -16.09
CA PHE A 348 4.78 5.01 -15.48
C PHE A 348 4.32 5.97 -14.37
N ALA A 349 3.00 6.19 -14.20
CA ALA A 349 2.49 6.95 -13.06
C ALA A 349 2.70 6.25 -11.72
N GLY A 350 2.91 4.92 -11.71
CA GLY A 350 3.29 4.15 -10.52
C GLY A 350 4.67 4.53 -9.96
N GLY A 351 5.50 5.19 -10.79
CA GLY A 351 6.74 5.81 -10.37
C GLY A 351 8.00 4.99 -10.67
N ASP A 352 7.86 3.88 -11.40
CA ASP A 352 8.94 3.06 -11.96
C ASP A 352 8.98 3.17 -13.48
N VAL A 353 10.16 2.93 -14.05
CA VAL A 353 10.34 2.67 -15.49
C VAL A 353 10.14 1.19 -15.82
N ASN A 354 10.28 0.30 -14.83
CA ASN A 354 9.93 -1.09 -14.96
C ASN A 354 8.52 -1.34 -14.40
N LEU A 355 7.56 -1.58 -15.30
CA LEU A 355 6.16 -1.76 -14.94
C LEU A 355 5.88 -3.07 -14.18
N PHE A 356 6.87 -3.96 -14.05
CA PHE A 356 6.78 -5.21 -13.29
C PHE A 356 7.55 -5.20 -11.97
N ALA A 357 8.37 -4.17 -11.73
CA ALA A 357 9.20 -4.10 -10.53
C ALA A 357 8.35 -3.99 -9.27
N PHE A 358 8.73 -4.74 -8.24
CA PHE A 358 8.10 -4.64 -6.93
C PHE A 358 8.87 -3.66 -6.05
N ALA A 359 8.16 -2.63 -5.56
CA ALA A 359 8.68 -1.70 -4.56
C ALA A 359 10.04 -1.07 -4.95
N ALA A 360 10.22 -0.72 -6.23
CA ALA A 360 11.46 -0.20 -6.82
C ALA A 360 12.72 -1.05 -6.51
N GLU A 361 12.55 -2.37 -6.44
CA GLU A 361 13.61 -3.32 -6.03
C GLU A 361 14.20 -3.01 -4.64
N SER A 362 13.42 -2.37 -3.76
CA SER A 362 13.79 -2.05 -2.38
C SER A 362 12.73 -2.56 -1.38
N PRO A 363 12.39 -3.87 -1.41
CA PRO A 363 11.27 -4.44 -0.65
C PRO A 363 11.49 -4.47 0.87
N THR A 364 12.70 -4.16 1.33
CA THR A 364 13.05 -4.00 2.75
C THR A 364 12.75 -2.60 3.29
N ASN A 365 12.54 -1.62 2.39
CA ASN A 365 12.27 -0.22 2.71
C ASN A 365 10.85 0.20 2.33
N LEU A 366 10.30 -0.44 1.30
CA LEU A 366 9.11 0.01 0.60
C LEU A 366 8.08 -1.12 0.52
N ILE A 367 6.83 -0.71 0.37
CA ILE A 367 5.69 -1.58 0.15
C ILE A 367 4.73 -0.94 -0.84
N ASP A 368 4.03 -1.75 -1.62
CA ASP A 368 2.97 -1.32 -2.54
C ASP A 368 1.65 -2.06 -2.23
N PRO A 369 0.88 -1.62 -1.22
CA PRO A 369 -0.30 -2.34 -0.73
C PRO A 369 -1.42 -2.48 -1.78
N LEU A 370 -1.49 -1.55 -2.74
CA LEU A 370 -2.48 -1.55 -3.82
C LEU A 370 -1.94 -2.14 -5.12
N GLY A 371 -0.65 -2.46 -5.19
CA GLY A 371 0.00 -2.88 -6.42
C GLY A 371 -0.10 -1.80 -7.49
N LEU A 372 -0.03 -0.51 -7.14
CA LEU A 372 -0.08 0.61 -8.08
C LEU A 372 1.06 1.60 -7.86
N SER A 373 1.54 1.75 -6.62
CA SER A 373 2.69 2.60 -6.31
C SER A 373 3.12 2.40 -4.87
N TRP A 374 4.43 2.31 -4.68
CA TRP A 374 5.05 2.39 -3.34
C TRP A 374 5.20 3.84 -2.83
N LYS A 375 4.96 4.83 -3.70
CA LYS A 375 5.12 6.26 -3.38
C LYS A 375 3.82 6.81 -2.80
N GLU A 376 3.42 6.30 -1.64
CA GLU A 376 2.35 6.96 -0.90
C GLU A 376 2.89 8.27 -0.30
N SER A 377 2.78 9.37 -1.05
CA SER A 377 2.71 10.76 -0.56
C SER A 377 3.96 11.43 0.08
N ARG A 378 5.00 10.71 0.57
CA ARG A 378 6.15 11.33 1.31
C ARG A 378 7.22 12.00 0.43
N GLN A 379 7.40 11.56 -0.82
CA GLN A 379 8.47 12.07 -1.70
C GLN A 379 8.24 13.53 -2.14
N MET A 380 6.99 13.94 -2.40
CA MET A 380 6.68 15.35 -2.72
C MET A 380 6.99 16.31 -1.57
N LEU A 381 6.77 15.88 -0.31
CA LEU A 381 7.08 16.67 0.89
C LEU A 381 8.59 16.91 0.98
N TRP A 382 9.38 15.85 0.80
CA TRP A 382 10.83 15.92 0.90
C TRP A 382 11.48 16.71 -0.24
N GLU A 383 11.04 16.52 -1.48
CA GLU A 383 11.53 17.27 -2.64
C GLU A 383 11.20 18.76 -2.55
N TRP A 384 10.05 19.10 -1.97
CA TRP A 384 9.63 20.47 -1.71
C TRP A 384 10.39 21.12 -0.54
N ALA A 385 10.56 20.39 0.57
CA ALA A 385 11.29 20.83 1.75
C ALA A 385 12.79 21.02 1.51
N SER A 386 13.40 20.11 0.75
CA SER A 386 14.82 20.17 0.40
C SER A 386 15.10 21.09 -0.80
N GLY A 387 14.07 21.48 -1.57
CA GLY A 387 14.22 22.27 -2.78
C GLY A 387 14.87 21.53 -3.95
N THR A 388 14.95 20.20 -3.87
CA THR A 388 15.57 19.32 -4.87
C THR A 388 14.60 18.88 -5.97
N GLY A 389 13.30 19.16 -5.81
CA GLY A 389 12.24 18.79 -6.77
C GLY A 389 12.14 19.68 -8.01
N HIS A 390 11.41 19.18 -9.02
CA HIS A 390 11.05 19.95 -10.21
C HIS A 390 10.23 21.20 -9.86
N ARG A 391 10.62 22.36 -10.42
CA ARG A 391 9.96 23.66 -10.18
C ARG A 391 8.55 23.77 -10.76
N SER A 392 8.17 22.85 -11.64
CA SER A 392 6.83 22.73 -12.23
C SER A 392 6.45 21.27 -12.38
N ARG A 393 5.22 20.90 -12.01
CA ARG A 393 4.63 19.57 -12.19
C ARG A 393 3.22 19.68 -12.73
N THR A 394 2.86 18.76 -13.63
CA THR A 394 1.52 18.68 -14.20
C THR A 394 0.96 17.28 -13.95
N PHE A 395 -0.28 17.21 -13.49
CA PHE A 395 -0.97 15.99 -13.12
C PHE A 395 -2.25 15.86 -13.96
N GLY A 396 -2.43 14.69 -14.57
CA GLY A 396 -3.60 14.38 -15.40
C GLY A 396 -4.69 13.62 -14.63
N SER A 397 -5.85 13.42 -15.29
CA SER A 397 -7.08 12.89 -14.69
C SER A 397 -6.97 11.55 -13.95
N GLY A 398 -5.95 10.75 -14.23
CA GLY A 398 -5.72 9.44 -13.60
C GLY A 398 -4.80 9.47 -12.37
N SER A 399 -4.29 10.62 -11.95
CA SER A 399 -3.35 10.68 -10.82
C SER A 399 -4.09 10.76 -9.47
N ASN A 400 -3.51 10.15 -8.42
CA ASN A 400 -4.01 10.27 -7.05
C ASN A 400 -4.15 11.74 -6.62
N GLN A 401 -3.23 12.59 -7.08
CA GLN A 401 -3.27 14.02 -6.79
C GLN A 401 -4.47 14.73 -7.43
N VAL A 402 -4.87 14.32 -8.63
CA VAL A 402 -6.08 14.84 -9.28
C VAL A 402 -7.33 14.29 -8.61
N PHE A 403 -7.35 13.01 -8.23
CA PHE A 403 -8.44 12.43 -7.46
C PHE A 403 -8.64 13.19 -6.14
N ASP A 404 -7.54 13.49 -5.43
CA ASP A 404 -7.54 14.23 -4.19
C ASP A 404 -8.14 15.63 -4.33
N LEU A 405 -7.75 16.36 -5.37
CA LEU A 405 -8.16 17.75 -5.56
C LEU A 405 -9.53 17.90 -6.22
N ARG A 406 -9.93 16.95 -7.07
CA ARG A 406 -11.25 16.94 -7.70
C ARG A 406 -12.37 17.01 -6.65
N PHE A 407 -12.19 16.36 -5.52
CA PHE A 407 -13.20 16.36 -4.44
C PHE A 407 -12.93 17.40 -3.35
N ALA A 408 -11.98 18.32 -3.56
CA ALA A 408 -11.69 19.36 -2.59
C ALA A 408 -12.88 20.32 -2.40
N PRO A 409 -13.13 20.83 -1.18
CA PRO A 409 -14.22 21.77 -0.91
C PRO A 409 -14.19 23.02 -1.80
N GLY A 410 -13.00 23.53 -2.13
CA GLY A 410 -12.85 24.69 -3.02
C GLY A 410 -13.26 24.39 -4.47
N VAL A 411 -12.99 23.18 -4.95
CA VAL A 411 -13.45 22.72 -6.27
C VAL A 411 -14.96 22.48 -6.28
N HIS A 412 -15.53 21.97 -5.18
CA HIS A 412 -16.99 21.87 -5.04
C HIS A 412 -17.67 23.25 -5.15
N ARG A 413 -17.18 24.25 -4.41
CA ARG A 413 -17.69 25.62 -4.50
C ARG A 413 -17.50 26.23 -5.89
N ALA A 414 -16.38 25.95 -6.55
CA ALA A 414 -16.16 26.41 -7.92
C ALA A 414 -17.17 25.81 -8.91
N ARG A 415 -17.54 24.52 -8.75
CA ARG A 415 -18.61 23.89 -9.53
C ARG A 415 -19.94 24.60 -9.30
N GLU A 416 -20.31 24.83 -8.05
CA GLU A 416 -21.56 25.53 -7.72
C GLU A 416 -21.59 26.94 -8.31
N ALA A 417 -20.48 27.68 -8.21
CA ALA A 417 -20.34 29.01 -8.81
C ALA A 417 -20.47 28.98 -10.34
N PHE A 418 -19.86 27.98 -11.01
CA PHE A 418 -19.99 27.80 -12.45
C PHE A 418 -21.43 27.52 -12.88
N TYR A 419 -22.14 26.62 -12.19
CA TYR A 419 -23.53 26.33 -12.52
C TYR A 419 -24.47 27.48 -12.18
N SER A 420 -24.25 28.17 -11.05
CA SER A 420 -25.02 29.37 -10.66
C SER A 420 -24.87 30.50 -11.68
N LYS A 421 -23.66 30.69 -12.23
CA LYS A 421 -23.39 31.66 -13.30
C LYS A 421 -24.14 31.35 -14.59
N ASN A 422 -24.34 30.07 -14.90
CA ASN A 422 -24.91 29.58 -16.16
C ASN A 422 -26.37 29.13 -16.02
N VAL A 423 -27.09 29.54 -14.96
CA VAL A 423 -28.50 29.19 -14.78
C VAL A 423 -29.35 29.72 -15.94
N GLY A 424 -30.10 28.83 -16.59
CA GLY A 424 -31.02 29.16 -17.67
C GLY A 424 -30.39 29.19 -19.07
N MET A 425 -29.09 28.93 -19.20
CA MET A 425 -28.41 28.78 -20.48
C MET A 425 -28.60 27.37 -21.05
N GLN A 426 -28.57 27.21 -22.37
CA GLN A 426 -28.59 25.89 -23.01
C GLN A 426 -27.20 25.24 -22.97
N CYS A 427 -27.16 23.91 -22.90
CA CYS A 427 -25.91 23.14 -22.96
C CYS A 427 -25.19 23.46 -24.29
N GLY A 428 -24.00 24.07 -24.20
CA GLY A 428 -23.24 24.59 -25.36
C GLY A 428 -23.09 26.11 -25.41
N GLU A 429 -23.87 26.85 -24.60
CA GLU A 429 -23.78 28.32 -24.46
C GLU A 429 -23.18 28.76 -23.12
N TYR A 430 -22.62 27.83 -22.35
CA TYR A 430 -22.12 28.11 -21.00
C TYR A 430 -20.86 28.97 -21.07
N ASP A 431 -20.83 30.04 -20.29
CA ASP A 431 -19.64 30.85 -20.11
C ASP A 431 -18.63 30.15 -19.22
N PRO A 432 -17.32 30.18 -19.56
CA PRO A 432 -16.28 29.61 -18.72
C PRO A 432 -16.19 30.33 -17.38
N LEU A 433 -15.73 29.61 -16.36
CA LEU A 433 -15.31 30.18 -15.09
C LEU A 433 -13.78 30.17 -15.06
N THR A 434 -13.15 31.34 -15.12
CA THR A 434 -11.68 31.44 -15.12
C THR A 434 -11.17 32.13 -13.85
N ASN A 435 -9.98 31.74 -13.42
CA ASN A 435 -9.23 32.31 -12.31
C ASN A 435 -10.03 32.32 -10.99
N TYR A 436 -10.90 31.32 -10.78
CA TYR A 436 -11.66 31.20 -9.55
C TYR A 436 -10.71 30.90 -8.41
N ARG A 437 -10.62 31.83 -7.46
CA ARG A 437 -9.72 31.70 -6.31
C ARG A 437 -10.37 30.80 -5.29
N ALA A 438 -9.72 29.66 -5.06
CA ALA A 438 -10.07 28.76 -3.99
C ALA A 438 -8.86 28.60 -3.08
N GLY A 439 -9.13 28.24 -1.84
CA GLY A 439 -8.11 27.93 -0.88
C GLY A 439 -8.66 26.94 0.11
N PHE A 440 -7.77 26.19 0.71
CA PHE A 440 -8.08 25.36 1.86
C PHE A 440 -8.20 26.24 3.14
N GLY A 441 -7.60 27.44 3.14
CA GLY A 441 -7.55 28.30 4.32
C GLY A 441 -6.67 27.71 5.43
N LEU A 442 -6.53 28.40 6.58
CA LEU A 442 -5.82 27.84 7.74
C LEU A 442 -6.47 26.53 8.21
N GLU A 443 -7.77 26.37 8.08
CA GLU A 443 -8.52 25.16 8.46
C GLU A 443 -8.29 23.97 7.52
N GLY A 444 -8.09 24.20 6.22
CA GLY A 444 -7.95 23.10 5.26
C GLY A 444 -6.55 22.49 5.22
N LEU A 445 -5.54 23.15 5.82
CA LEU A 445 -4.23 22.52 6.12
C LEU A 445 -4.38 21.40 7.16
N TRP A 446 -5.34 21.55 8.08
CA TRP A 446 -5.67 20.56 9.11
C TRP A 446 -6.68 19.51 8.62
N GLN A 447 -7.58 19.87 7.70
CA GLN A 447 -8.48 18.90 7.03
C GLN A 447 -7.74 18.00 6.02
N ALA A 448 -6.56 18.41 5.54
CA ALA A 448 -5.75 17.61 4.63
C ALA A 448 -5.19 16.32 5.26
N GLY A 449 -5.17 16.19 6.60
CA GLY A 449 -4.66 14.99 7.26
C GLY A 449 -3.21 14.71 6.86
N SER A 450 -2.84 13.47 6.56
CA SER A 450 -1.54 13.07 5.98
C SER A 450 -1.49 13.13 4.44
N ASN A 451 -2.56 13.59 3.79
CA ASN A 451 -2.64 13.65 2.34
C ASN A 451 -1.77 14.79 1.82
N SER A 452 -0.57 14.44 1.38
CA SER A 452 0.44 15.41 1.00
C SER A 452 -0.05 16.29 -0.16
N THR A 453 -0.76 15.73 -1.15
CA THR A 453 -1.39 16.50 -2.24
C THR A 453 -2.24 17.66 -1.73
N ARG A 454 -3.11 17.41 -0.75
CA ARG A 454 -4.03 18.43 -0.21
C ARG A 454 -3.33 19.39 0.75
N GLN A 455 -2.33 18.92 1.50
CA GLN A 455 -1.49 19.75 2.36
C GLN A 455 -0.69 20.80 1.56
N PHE A 456 -0.29 20.46 0.32
CA PHE A 456 0.50 21.35 -0.52
C PHE A 456 -0.29 22.41 -1.25
N VAL A 457 -1.63 22.44 -1.16
CA VAL A 457 -2.41 23.39 -1.93
C VAL A 457 -2.92 24.46 -0.95
N GLY A 458 -2.17 25.53 -0.72
CA GLY A 458 -2.64 26.65 0.11
C GLY A 458 -3.81 27.39 -0.57
N ASN A 459 -3.45 28.37 -1.40
CA ASN A 459 -4.37 29.06 -2.31
C ASN A 459 -4.10 28.60 -3.74
N TYR A 460 -5.17 28.33 -4.49
CA TYR A 460 -5.12 27.82 -5.84
C TYR A 460 -6.14 28.52 -6.72
N ARG A 461 -5.91 28.44 -8.04
CA ARG A 461 -6.81 28.96 -9.06
C ARG A 461 -7.46 27.80 -9.78
N ILE A 462 -8.74 27.93 -10.06
CA ILE A 462 -9.51 26.94 -10.80
C ILE A 462 -10.06 27.61 -12.06
N ASP A 463 -9.82 26.98 -13.19
CA ASP A 463 -10.48 27.24 -14.46
C ASP A 463 -11.44 26.07 -14.77
N ILE A 464 -12.67 26.39 -15.17
CA ILE A 464 -13.67 25.44 -15.65
C ILE A 464 -14.08 25.90 -17.05
N ILE A 465 -13.68 25.13 -18.05
CA ILE A 465 -13.88 25.44 -19.46
C ILE A 465 -14.86 24.43 -20.06
N PRO A 466 -16.02 24.86 -20.58
CA PRO A 466 -16.93 23.99 -21.28
C PRO A 466 -16.38 23.59 -22.65
N ASN A 467 -16.53 22.31 -22.99
CA ASN A 467 -16.11 21.75 -24.25
C ASN A 467 -17.34 21.48 -25.17
N PRO A 468 -17.16 21.44 -26.49
CA PRO A 468 -18.25 21.15 -27.44
C PRO A 468 -18.93 19.78 -27.29
N ASP A 469 -18.30 18.83 -26.59
CA ASP A 469 -18.74 17.45 -26.41
C ASP A 469 -19.56 17.22 -25.13
N ASN A 470 -20.12 18.28 -24.54
CA ASN A 470 -20.83 18.27 -23.25
C ASN A 470 -19.98 17.84 -22.04
N THR A 471 -18.67 18.07 -22.11
CA THR A 471 -17.77 17.92 -20.96
C THR A 471 -17.24 19.27 -20.46
N LEU A 472 -16.74 19.30 -19.24
CA LEU A 472 -16.07 20.43 -18.61
C LEU A 472 -14.61 20.04 -18.36
N THR A 473 -13.68 20.82 -18.90
CA THR A 473 -12.26 20.75 -18.54
C THR A 473 -12.03 21.57 -17.29
N PHE A 474 -11.54 20.93 -16.24
CA PHE A 474 -11.06 21.58 -15.04
C PHE A 474 -9.55 21.71 -15.10
N THR A 475 -9.03 22.90 -14.81
CA THR A 475 -7.60 23.13 -14.60
C THR A 475 -7.39 23.84 -13.28
N LEU A 476 -6.66 23.21 -12.37
CA LEU A 476 -6.29 23.77 -11.09
C LEU A 476 -4.81 24.11 -11.11
N THR A 477 -4.46 25.36 -10.80
CA THR A 477 -3.06 25.80 -10.70
C THR A 477 -2.75 26.26 -9.29
N ASN A 478 -1.66 25.75 -8.73
CA ASN A 478 -1.10 26.19 -7.47
C ASN A 478 0.39 26.53 -7.64
N THR A 479 0.85 27.61 -7.02
CA THR A 479 2.28 27.86 -6.80
C THR A 479 2.53 27.94 -5.30
N THR A 480 3.28 26.98 -4.76
CA THR A 480 3.66 26.95 -3.35
C THR A 480 5.12 27.24 -3.12
N SER A 481 5.38 27.82 -1.96
CA SER A 481 6.72 28.15 -1.46
C SER A 481 6.83 27.67 -0.02
N MET A 482 7.83 26.85 0.29
CA MET A 482 8.12 26.41 1.66
C MET A 482 8.38 27.60 2.59
N THR A 483 9.07 28.62 2.07
CA THR A 483 9.34 29.87 2.78
C THR A 483 8.04 30.61 3.13
N SER A 484 7.03 30.56 2.25
CA SER A 484 5.71 31.15 2.52
C SER A 484 4.85 30.32 3.47
N LEU A 485 5.03 28.99 3.52
CA LEU A 485 4.33 28.13 4.48
C LEU A 485 4.82 28.36 5.91
N LEU A 486 6.15 28.38 6.11
CA LEU A 486 6.78 28.55 7.43
C LEU A 486 6.61 29.97 8.01
N TYR A 487 6.26 30.95 7.18
CA TYR A 487 6.05 32.33 7.57
C TYR A 487 4.90 32.52 8.59
N GLY A 488 3.94 31.58 8.65
CA GLY A 488 2.80 31.63 9.57
C GLY A 488 3.07 31.10 10.99
N TYR A 489 4.26 30.53 11.25
CA TYR A 489 4.48 29.68 12.43
C TYR A 489 5.65 30.09 13.37
N GLY A 490 6.42 31.17 13.10
CA GLY A 490 7.61 31.51 13.90
C GLY A 490 7.75 33.00 14.30
N PRO A 491 8.22 33.33 15.53
CA PRO A 491 8.49 34.71 15.94
C PRO A 491 9.85 35.20 15.40
N SER A 492 9.88 36.24 14.57
CA SER A 492 11.07 37.01 14.18
C SER A 492 12.39 36.23 13.98
N TRP A 493 12.40 35.24 13.08
CA TRP A 493 13.64 34.51 12.71
C TRP A 493 14.42 35.24 11.60
N ASN A 494 15.75 35.13 11.64
CA ASN A 494 16.63 35.69 10.63
C ASN A 494 16.45 34.96 9.29
N ARG A 495 16.11 35.72 8.25
CA ARG A 495 15.73 35.21 6.92
C ARG A 495 16.91 34.69 6.11
N ASP A 496 18.13 35.12 6.44
CA ASP A 496 19.34 34.83 5.64
C ASP A 496 20.02 33.51 6.06
N SER A 497 19.59 32.86 7.14
CA SER A 497 20.16 31.61 7.65
C SER A 497 19.44 30.35 7.14
N PHE A 498 18.30 30.47 6.47
CA PHE A 498 17.52 29.33 5.97
C PHE A 498 17.82 29.08 4.47
N ARG A 499 18.59 28.04 4.16
CA ARG A 499 18.96 27.66 2.78
C ARG A 499 18.08 26.56 2.16
N PHE A 500 16.99 26.17 2.84
CA PHE A 500 16.05 25.14 2.40
C PHE A 500 14.74 25.77 1.89
N GLY A 501 14.23 25.31 0.74
CA GLY A 501 12.93 25.72 0.21
C GLY A 501 12.90 25.92 -1.31
N GLY A 502 12.16 25.07 -2.01
CA GLY A 502 11.84 25.24 -3.43
C GLY A 502 10.48 25.92 -3.64
N ASN A 503 10.37 26.74 -4.69
CA ASN A 503 9.06 27.11 -5.24
C ASN A 503 8.63 26.01 -6.22
N MET A 504 7.43 25.47 -6.04
CA MET A 504 6.86 24.47 -6.93
C MET A 504 5.55 24.99 -7.50
N THR A 505 5.42 24.97 -8.81
CA THR A 505 4.14 25.15 -9.50
C THR A 505 3.55 23.78 -9.81
N GLN A 506 2.27 23.60 -9.51
CA GLN A 506 1.54 22.37 -9.73
C GLN A 506 0.29 22.69 -10.54
N VAL A 507 0.08 21.94 -11.62
CA VAL A 507 -1.10 22.05 -12.48
C VAL A 507 -1.82 20.73 -12.48
N TYR A 508 -3.13 20.73 -12.26
CA TYR A 508 -3.96 19.53 -12.19
C TYR A 508 -5.09 19.67 -13.20
N THR A 509 -5.24 18.68 -14.08
CA THR A 509 -6.21 18.77 -15.16
C THR A 509 -7.05 17.49 -15.23
N TRP A 510 -8.37 17.66 -15.30
CA TRP A 510 -9.31 16.55 -15.55
C TRP A 510 -10.55 17.01 -16.30
N MET A 511 -11.35 16.05 -16.78
CA MET A 511 -12.63 16.31 -17.43
C MET A 511 -13.78 15.71 -16.62
N GLU A 512 -14.94 16.38 -16.64
CA GLU A 512 -16.19 15.88 -16.08
C GLU A 512 -17.33 16.04 -17.08
N PRO A 513 -18.35 15.16 -17.09
CA PRO A 513 -19.57 15.43 -17.85
C PRO A 513 -20.32 16.64 -17.27
N MET A 514 -20.94 17.45 -18.14
CA MET A 514 -21.84 18.53 -17.70
C MET A 514 -23.05 17.96 -16.97
N ARG A 515 -23.45 18.57 -15.85
CA ARG A 515 -24.71 18.24 -15.17
C ARG A 515 -25.87 18.82 -15.98
N ARG A 516 -26.89 17.98 -16.20
CA ARG A 516 -28.16 18.38 -16.82
C ARG A 516 -29.05 19.11 -15.84
#